data_AF-A0A177P774-F1
#
_entry.id   AF-A0A177P774-F1
#
_cell.length_a   1.000
_cell.length_b   1.000
_cell.length_c   1.000
_cell.angle_alpha   90.00
_cell.angle_beta   90.00
_cell.angle_gamma   90.00
#
_symmetry.space_group_name_H-M   'P 1'
#
loop_
_entity.id
_entity.type
_entity.pdbx_description
1 polymer ?
#
loop_
_entity_poly.entity_id
_entity_poly.type
_entity_poly.pdbx_seq_one_letter_code
_entity_poly.pdbx_strand_id
1 'polypeptide(L)'
;MKVQKAPVRRVYPNPDQFDIFVIDWDALPQFTEEEFSELRYRLLLAMLGSLKDNRVSDKEKSESWLWLMSDDKTPFSFRTCCESEGVDYLEMRDLIVDHLKR
;
A
#
# COMPACT_ATOMS: atom_id res chain seq x y z
N MET A 1 -27.88 -8.67 -23.82
CA MET A 1 -28.00 -9.25 -22.46
C MET A 1 -27.48 -8.26 -21.44
N LYS A 2 -28.33 -7.72 -20.55
CA LYS A 2 -27.90 -6.87 -19.44
C LYS A 2 -27.54 -7.77 -18.26
N VAL A 3 -26.25 -7.93 -17.98
CA VAL A 3 -25.78 -8.67 -16.80
C VAL A 3 -26.03 -7.78 -15.58
N GLN A 4 -27.06 -8.09 -14.81
CA GLN A 4 -27.27 -7.46 -13.50
C GLN A 4 -26.23 -8.06 -12.55
N LYS A 5 -25.20 -7.29 -12.18
CA LYS A 5 -24.29 -7.68 -11.10
C LYS A 5 -25.07 -7.62 -9.79
N ALA A 6 -25.16 -8.77 -9.12
CA ALA A 6 -25.77 -8.86 -7.80
C ALA A 6 -25.06 -7.90 -6.82
N PRO A 7 -25.80 -7.29 -5.86
CA PRO A 7 -25.18 -6.41 -4.88
C PRO A 7 -24.19 -7.19 -4.02
N VAL A 8 -22.95 -6.70 -3.93
CA VAL A 8 -21.92 -7.26 -3.05
C VAL A 8 -22.41 -7.08 -1.61
N ARG A 9 -22.94 -8.16 -1.02
CA ARG A 9 -23.37 -8.17 0.37
C ARG A 9 -22.10 -8.08 1.22
N ARG A 10 -21.83 -6.90 1.79
CA ARG A 10 -20.77 -6.75 2.80
C ARG A 10 -21.21 -7.54 4.04
N VAL A 11 -20.69 -8.74 4.17
CA VAL A 11 -20.78 -9.52 5.41
C VAL A 11 -19.74 -8.90 6.33
N TYR A 12 -20.19 -8.21 7.38
CA TYR A 12 -19.33 -7.87 8.49
C TYR A 12 -19.34 -9.08 9.42
N PRO A 13 -18.24 -9.86 9.49
CA PRO A 13 -18.17 -10.98 10.41
C PRO A 13 -18.32 -10.48 11.85
N ASN A 14 -19.09 -11.19 12.65
CA ASN A 14 -19.26 -10.90 14.07
C ASN A 14 -17.89 -11.06 14.78
N PRO A 15 -17.43 -10.13 15.64
CA PRO A 15 -16.20 -10.28 16.40
C PRO A 15 -16.06 -11.63 17.13
N ASP A 16 -17.17 -12.23 17.56
CA ASP A 16 -17.18 -13.55 18.22
C ASP A 16 -16.94 -14.74 17.26
N GLN A 17 -16.89 -14.50 15.95
CA GLN A 17 -16.62 -15.53 14.93
C GLN A 17 -15.13 -15.71 14.61
N PHE A 18 -14.25 -14.85 15.12
CA PHE A 18 -12.80 -15.00 14.96
C PHE A 18 -12.16 -15.28 16.31
N ASP A 19 -12.38 -16.50 16.79
CA ASP A 19 -11.52 -17.03 17.85
C ASP A 19 -10.13 -17.27 17.25
N ILE A 20 -9.17 -16.40 17.59
CA ILE A 20 -7.77 -16.49 17.12
C ILE A 20 -7.12 -17.85 17.45
N PHE A 21 -7.66 -18.58 18.43
CA PHE A 21 -7.19 -19.90 18.84
C PHE A 21 -7.80 -21.05 18.00
N VAL A 22 -8.74 -20.74 17.09
CA VAL A 22 -9.44 -21.69 16.22
C VAL A 22 -9.18 -21.40 14.72
N ILE A 23 -8.49 -20.30 14.40
CA ILE A 23 -8.10 -19.99 13.01
C ILE A 23 -7.05 -20.99 12.54
N ASP A 24 -7.40 -21.75 11.51
CA ASP A 24 -6.43 -22.52 10.73
C ASP A 24 -5.67 -21.56 9.79
N TRP A 25 -4.50 -21.12 10.25
CA TRP A 25 -3.65 -20.18 9.53
C TRP A 25 -3.13 -20.73 8.20
N ASP A 26 -2.99 -22.06 8.11
CA ASP A 26 -2.52 -22.74 6.90
C ASP A 26 -3.65 -22.85 5.85
N ALA A 27 -4.91 -22.84 6.29
CA ALA A 27 -6.07 -22.82 5.40
C ALA A 27 -6.46 -21.42 4.89
N LEU A 28 -5.82 -20.35 5.38
CA LEU A 28 -6.08 -19.00 4.89
C LEU A 28 -5.51 -18.81 3.48
N PRO A 29 -6.20 -18.04 2.61
CA PRO A 29 -5.63 -17.62 1.34
C PRO A 29 -4.29 -16.91 1.57
N GLN A 30 -3.21 -17.54 1.09
CA GLN A 30 -1.88 -16.95 1.12
C GLN A 30 -1.74 -16.00 -0.05
N PHE A 31 -1.22 -14.81 0.21
CA PHE A 31 -0.87 -13.88 -0.85
C PHE A 31 0.27 -14.47 -1.67
N THR A 32 0.14 -14.43 -2.99
CA THR A 32 1.26 -14.77 -3.87
C THR A 32 2.26 -13.61 -3.90
N GLU A 33 3.51 -13.89 -4.29
CA GLU A 33 4.50 -12.83 -4.46
C GLU A 33 4.08 -11.81 -5.53
N GLU A 34 3.37 -12.24 -6.58
CA GLU A 34 2.80 -11.36 -7.59
C GLU A 34 1.74 -10.41 -6.98
N GLU A 35 0.89 -10.90 -6.08
CA GLU A 35 -0.09 -10.07 -5.38
C GLU A 35 0.58 -9.07 -4.43
N PHE A 36 1.65 -9.48 -3.73
CA PHE A 36 2.46 -8.57 -2.94
C PHE A 36 3.15 -7.50 -3.79
N SER A 37 3.68 -7.88 -4.96
CA SER A 37 4.32 -6.94 -5.89
C SER A 37 3.31 -5.90 -6.37
N GLU A 38 2.12 -6.32 -6.79
CA GLU A 38 1.05 -5.42 -7.21
C GLU A 38 0.63 -4.46 -6.09
N LEU A 39 0.53 -4.95 -4.85
CA LEU A 39 0.23 -4.11 -3.69
C LEU A 39 1.34 -3.08 -3.43
N ARG A 40 2.61 -3.48 -3.50
CA ARG A 40 3.76 -2.57 -3.34
C ARG A 40 3.76 -1.48 -4.40
N TYR A 41 3.52 -1.84 -5.66
CA TYR A 41 3.45 -0.89 -6.78
C TYR A 41 2.31 0.12 -6.60
N ARG A 42 1.10 -0.36 -6.28
CA ARG A 42 -0.05 0.52 -6.05
C ARG A 42 0.16 1.44 -4.86
N LEU A 43 0.75 0.94 -3.78
CA LEU A 43 1.09 1.76 -2.62
C LEU A 43 2.09 2.85 -3.01
N LEU A 44 3.15 2.50 -3.74
CA LEU A 44 4.14 3.47 -4.23
C LEU A 44 3.46 4.62 -5.00
N LEU A 45 2.60 4.29 -5.97
CA LEU A 45 1.88 5.31 -6.74
C LEU A 45 0.94 6.16 -5.87
N ALA A 46 0.22 5.53 -4.94
CA ALA A 46 -0.71 6.24 -4.06
C ALA A 46 0.03 7.25 -3.17
N MET A 47 1.10 6.83 -2.50
CA MET A 47 1.88 7.68 -1.60
C MET A 47 2.55 8.84 -2.35
N LEU A 48 3.12 8.57 -3.53
CA LEU A 48 3.70 9.62 -4.37
C LEU A 48 2.64 10.59 -4.91
N GLY A 49 1.46 10.08 -5.25
CA GLY A 49 0.31 10.90 -5.64
C GLY A 49 -0.13 11.84 -4.52
N SER A 50 -0.22 11.33 -3.28
CA SER A 50 -0.62 12.12 -2.11
C SER A 50 0.35 13.25 -1.80
N LEU A 51 1.65 13.08 -2.05
CA LEU A 51 2.65 14.15 -1.88
C LEU A 51 2.43 15.33 -2.82
N LYS A 52 1.93 15.09 -4.04
CA LYS A 52 1.71 16.12 -5.06
C LYS A 52 0.30 16.70 -5.01
N ASP A 53 -0.68 15.96 -4.54
CA ASP A 53 -2.08 16.37 -4.57
C ASP A 53 -2.40 17.36 -3.43
N ASN A 54 -2.76 18.59 -3.80
CA ASN A 54 -3.15 19.65 -2.86
C ASN A 54 -4.54 19.52 -2.26
N ARG A 55 -5.31 18.51 -2.68
CA ARG A 55 -6.65 18.23 -2.15
C ARG A 55 -6.62 17.27 -0.95
N VAL A 56 -5.47 16.64 -0.71
CA VAL A 56 -5.26 15.66 0.35
C VAL A 56 -4.98 16.39 1.67
N SER A 57 -5.39 15.80 2.79
CA SER A 57 -5.19 16.43 4.10
C SER A 57 -3.69 16.59 4.42
N ASP A 58 -3.35 17.63 5.18
CA ASP A 58 -1.96 17.85 5.64
C ASP A 58 -1.42 16.65 6.44
N LYS A 59 -2.30 15.95 7.16
CA LYS A 59 -1.96 14.72 7.89
C LYS A 59 -1.49 13.63 6.92
N GLU A 60 -2.25 13.35 5.89
CA GLU A 60 -1.96 12.30 4.92
C GLU A 60 -0.72 12.63 4.08
N LYS A 61 -0.51 13.90 3.74
CA LYS A 61 0.76 14.38 3.16
C LYS A 61 1.94 14.14 4.09
N SER A 62 1.78 14.42 5.38
CA SER A 62 2.83 14.22 6.39
C SER A 62 3.16 12.73 6.55
N GLU A 63 2.15 11.86 6.58
CA GLU A 63 2.34 10.40 6.61
C GLU A 63 3.07 9.91 5.35
N SER A 64 2.70 10.43 4.18
CA SER A 64 3.38 10.11 2.92
C SER A 64 4.83 10.58 2.89
N TRP A 65 5.10 11.75 3.46
CA TRP A 65 6.45 12.28 3.60
C TRP A 65 7.30 11.46 4.57
N LEU A 66 6.75 11.09 5.74
CA LEU A 66 7.43 10.25 6.71
C LEU A 66 7.75 8.87 6.12
N TRP A 67 6.82 8.30 5.36
CA TRP A 67 7.03 7.03 4.65
C TRP A 67 8.15 7.13 3.60
N LEU A 68 8.17 8.19 2.79
CA LEU A 68 9.22 8.44 1.79
C LEU A 68 10.61 8.55 2.43
N MET A 69 10.69 9.26 3.56
CA MET A 69 11.93 9.56 4.27
C MET A 69 12.39 8.46 5.23
N SER A 70 11.58 7.41 5.45
CA SER A 70 11.96 6.30 6.33
C SER A 70 13.08 5.46 5.70
N ASP A 71 14.07 5.09 6.51
CA ASP A 71 15.13 4.15 6.13
C ASP A 71 14.81 2.69 6.51
N ASP A 72 13.61 2.46 7.05
CA ASP A 72 13.18 1.13 7.46
C ASP A 72 13.03 0.20 6.25
N LYS A 73 13.45 -1.07 6.41
CA LYS A 73 13.22 -2.12 5.43
C LYS A 73 12.09 -3.05 5.88
N THR A 74 10.87 -2.65 5.57
CA THR A 74 9.64 -3.44 5.80
C THR A 74 8.98 -3.83 4.48
N PRO A 75 8.05 -4.80 4.44
CA PRO A 75 7.42 -5.28 3.20
C PRO A 75 6.75 -4.19 2.34
N PHE A 76 6.36 -3.08 2.97
CA PHE A 76 5.68 -1.93 2.35
C PHE A 76 6.41 -0.61 2.61
N SER A 77 7.68 -0.66 2.98
CA SER A 77 8.53 0.53 3.05
C SER A 77 8.76 1.11 1.65
N PHE A 78 9.03 2.42 1.58
CA PHE A 78 9.41 3.08 0.32
C PHE A 78 10.56 2.34 -0.38
N ARG A 79 11.58 1.94 0.39
CA ARG A 79 12.70 1.15 -0.10
C ARG A 79 12.26 -0.15 -0.77
N THR A 80 11.49 -0.98 -0.08
CA THR A 80 11.05 -2.28 -0.63
C THR A 80 10.14 -2.10 -1.85
N CYS A 81 9.28 -1.08 -1.84
CA CYS A 81 8.42 -0.75 -2.98
C CYS A 81 9.21 -0.27 -4.21
N CYS A 82 10.31 0.46 -4.04
CA CYS A 82 11.20 0.82 -5.16
C CYS A 82 12.00 -0.38 -5.65
N GLU A 83 12.59 -1.14 -4.73
CA GLU A 83 13.40 -2.33 -5.05
C GLU A 83 12.56 -3.40 -5.78
N SER A 84 11.26 -3.55 -5.47
CA SER A 84 10.37 -4.50 -6.17
C SER A 84 10.14 -4.14 -7.64
N GLU A 85 10.23 -2.86 -7.98
CA GLU A 85 10.14 -2.36 -9.36
C GLU A 85 11.52 -2.26 -10.05
N GLY A 86 12.59 -2.71 -9.39
CA GLY A 86 13.96 -2.62 -9.90
C GLY A 86 14.51 -1.19 -9.93
N VAL A 87 13.97 -0.29 -9.10
CA VAL A 87 14.37 1.12 -9.02
C VAL A 87 15.28 1.35 -7.80
N ASP A 88 16.35 2.13 -7.96
CA ASP A 88 17.16 2.58 -6.82
C ASP A 88 16.36 3.58 -5.99
N TYR A 89 16.06 3.19 -4.75
CA TYR A 89 15.25 4.00 -3.85
C TYR A 89 15.93 5.31 -3.44
N LEU A 90 17.26 5.36 -3.36
CA LEU A 90 17.99 6.58 -2.99
C LEU A 90 17.89 7.61 -4.12
N GLU A 91 18.19 7.19 -5.36
CA GLU A 91 18.06 8.07 -6.52
C GLU A 91 16.61 8.55 -6.69
N MET A 92 15.64 7.64 -6.52
CA MET A 92 14.22 7.99 -6.61
C MET A 92 13.80 8.98 -5.52
N ARG A 93 14.25 8.79 -4.27
CA ARG A 93 13.97 9.72 -3.16
C ARG A 93 14.50 11.12 -3.48
N ASP A 94 15.75 11.21 -3.93
CA ASP A 94 16.38 12.49 -4.25
C ASP A 94 15.61 13.19 -5.37
N LEU A 95 15.23 12.48 -6.43
CA LEU A 95 14.40 13.00 -7.51
C LEU A 95 13.05 13.54 -7.03
N ILE A 96 12.35 12.80 -6.16
CA ILE A 96 11.05 13.22 -5.62
C ILE A 96 11.21 14.47 -4.76
N VAL A 97 12.19 14.48 -3.85
CA VAL A 97 12.44 15.60 -2.95
C VAL A 97 12.79 16.86 -3.74
N ASP A 98 13.61 16.74 -4.78
CA ASP A 98 13.95 17.85 -5.66
C ASP A 98 12.75 18.33 -6.49
N HIS A 99 11.86 17.43 -6.88
CA HIS A 99 10.64 17.79 -7.59
C HIS A 99 9.64 18.54 -6.70
N LEU A 100 9.53 18.17 -5.43
CA LEU A 100 8.60 18.78 -4.47
C LEU A 100 9.04 20.15 -3.95
N LYS A 101 10.34 20.48 -4.05
CA LYS A 101 10.89 21.79 -3.68
C LYS A 101 10.65 22.89 -4.72
N ARG A 102 10.28 22.52 -5.95
CA ARG A 102 10.07 23.44 -7.08
C ARG A 102 8.63 23.94 -7.12
#